data_AF-A0A1E3G696-F1
#
_entry.id   AF-A0A1E3G696-F1
#
_cell.length_a   1.000
_cell.length_b   1.000
_cell.length_c   1.000
_cell.angle_alpha   90.00
_cell.angle_beta   90.00
_cell.angle_gamma   90.00
#
_symmetry.space_group_name_H-M   'P 1'
#
loop_
_entity.id
_entity.type
_entity.pdbx_description
1 polymer ?
#
loop_
_entity_poly.entity_id
_entity_poly.type
_entity_poly.pdbx_seq_one_letter_code
_entity_poly.pdbx_strand_id
1 'polypeptide(L)' 'MKRVVITWLAGYDESNRPIFRRQTINVPEMFEESNAQNLVELLDKYSKYSCESAQVVITKTVGDER' A
#
# COMPACT_ATOMS: atom_id res chain seq x y z
N MET A 1 2.11 9.82 -12.43
CA MET A 1 2.01 10.03 -10.96
C MET A 1 2.06 8.68 -10.25
N LYS A 2 3.02 8.47 -9.33
CA LYS A 2 3.20 7.22 -8.57
C LYS A 2 2.48 7.31 -7.23
N ARG A 3 1.87 6.20 -6.80
CA ARG A 3 1.26 6.08 -5.47
C ARG A 3 1.64 4.73 -4.86
N VAL A 4 1.82 4.69 -3.55
CA VAL A 4 1.95 3.43 -2.81
C VAL A 4 0.60 3.14 -2.16
N VAL A 5 0.09 1.94 -2.37
CA VAL A 5 -1.09 1.42 -1.70
C VAL A 5 -0.64 0.45 -0.63
N ILE A 6 -0.93 0.77 0.62
CA ILE A 6 -0.63 -0.05 1.79
C ILE A 6 -1.92 -0.72 2.23
N THR A 7 -1.88 -2.04 2.43
CA THR A 7 -3.00 -2.81 2.99
C THR A 7 -2.65 -3.24 4.41
N TRP A 8 -3.45 -2.77 5.36
CA TRP A 8 -3.32 -3.05 6.78
C TRP A 8 -4.34 -4.09 7.20
N LEU A 9 -3.94 -5.05 8.04
CA LEU A 9 -4.89 -5.89 8.76
C LEU A 9 -5.45 -5.07 9.93
N ALA A 10 -6.73 -4.71 9.84
CA ALA A 10 -7.41 -3.87 10.82
C ALA A 10 -8.10 -4.67 11.94
N GLY A 11 -8.24 -5.99 11.78
CA GLY A 11 -8.88 -6.88 12.73
C GLY A 11 -9.62 -8.01 12.03
N TYR A 12 -10.54 -8.65 12.75
CA TYR A 12 -11.42 -9.70 12.23
C TYR A 12 -12.87 -9.34 12.50
N ASP A 13 -13.77 -9.70 11.59
CA ASP A 13 -15.22 -9.53 11.78
C ASP A 13 -15.81 -10.61 12.72
N GLU A 14 -17.12 -10.53 12.99
CA GLU A 14 -17.84 -11.50 13.84
C GLU A 14 -17.81 -12.93 13.30
N SER A 15 -17.49 -13.10 12.00
CA SER A 15 -17.31 -14.39 11.33
C SER A 15 -15.84 -14.82 11.23
N ASN A 16 -14.94 -14.16 11.96
CA ASN A 16 -13.50 -14.39 11.96
C ASN A 16 -12.83 -14.19 10.59
N ARG A 17 -13.37 -13.31 9.74
CA ARG A 17 -12.77 -12.94 8.45
C ARG A 17 -11.89 -11.71 8.64
N PRO A 18 -10.70 -11.66 8.03
CA PRO A 18 -9.81 -10.51 8.17
C PRO A 18 -10.41 -9.27 7.52
N ILE A 19 -10.44 -8.17 8.28
CA ILE A 19 -10.85 -6.85 7.81
C ILE A 19 -9.59 -6.10 7.41
N PHE A 20 -9.54 -5.64 6.17
CA PHE A 20 -8.41 -4.90 5.65
C PHE A 20 -8.73 -3.40 5.52
N ARG A 21 -7.77 -2.55 5.86
CA ARG A 21 -7.81 -1.12 5.55
C ARG A 21 -6.74 -0.77 4.53
N ARG A 22 -7.15 -0.09 3.46
CA ARG A 22 -6.25 0.40 2.44
C ARG A 22 -5.94 1.86 2.68
N GLN A 23 -4.65 2.20 2.57
CA GLN A 23 -4.17 3.57 2.60
C GLN A 23 -3.39 3.84 1.33
N THR A 24 -3.67 4.98 0.69
CA THR A 24 -2.95 5.39 -0.52
C THR A 24 -2.11 6.62 -0.20
N ILE A 25 -0.83 6.57 -0.54
CA ILE A 25 0.13 7.66 -0.35
C ILE A 25 0.69 8.03 -1.71
N ASN A 26 0.64 9.32 -2.05
CA ASN A 26 1.30 9.82 -3.26
C ASN A 26 2.81 9.84 -3.02
N VAL A 27 3.58 9.28 -3.95
CA VAL A 27 5.04 9.20 -3.83
C VAL A 27 5.74 9.86 -5.03
N PRO A 28 6.97 10.37 -4.84
CA PRO A 28 7.77 10.94 -5.92
C PRO A 28 8.06 9.93 -7.04
N GLU A 29 8.37 10.40 -8.25
CA GLU A 29 8.70 9.51 -9.38
C GLU A 29 9.97 8.69 -9.16
N MET A 30 10.91 9.19 -8.36
CA MET A 30 12.12 8.48 -7.91
C MET A 30 11.84 7.32 -6.94
N PHE A 31 10.58 7.12 -6.50
CA PHE A 31 10.22 6.00 -5.64
C PHE A 31 10.20 4.69 -6.45
N GLU A 32 11.07 3.76 -6.08
CA GLU A 32 11.23 2.45 -6.73
C GLU A 32 10.52 1.34 -5.94
N GLU A 33 10.35 0.17 -6.56
CA GLU A 33 9.73 -0.99 -5.93
C GLU A 33 10.53 -1.49 -4.71
N SER A 34 11.86 -1.37 -4.75
CA SER A 34 12.74 -1.65 -3.61
C SER A 34 12.42 -0.78 -2.39
N ASN A 35 12.01 0.47 -2.60
CA ASN A 35 11.57 1.35 -1.52
C ASN A 35 10.22 0.92 -0.93
N ALA A 36 9.35 0.28 -1.72
CA ALA A 36 8.06 -0.22 -1.24
C ALA A 36 8.24 -1.39 -0.28
N GLN A 37 9.15 -2.31 -0.59
CA GLN A 37 9.46 -3.44 0.30
C GLN A 37 10.06 -2.94 1.62
N ASN A 38 11.03 -2.01 1.56
CA ASN A 38 11.58 -1.36 2.75
C ASN A 38 10.51 -0.62 3.56
N LEU A 39 9.51 -0.03 2.89
CA LEU A 39 8.38 0.62 3.56
C LEU A 39 7.51 -0.40 4.30
N VAL A 40 7.24 -1.59 3.74
CA VAL A 40 6.51 -2.66 4.44
C VAL A 40 7.24 -3.05 5.72
N GLU A 41 8.54 -3.32 5.62
CA GLU A 41 9.35 -3.75 6.78
C GLU A 41 9.44 -2.65 7.85
N LEU A 42 9.58 -1.39 7.44
CA LEU A 42 9.57 -0.24 8.34
C LEU A 42 8.21 -0.11 9.04
N LEU A 43 7.13 -0.21 8.27
CA LEU A 43 5.78 -0.11 8.81
C LEU A 43 5.47 -1.28 9.74
N ASP A 44 5.87 -2.51 9.42
CA ASP A 44 5.67 -3.66 10.31
C ASP A 44 6.47 -3.51 11.62
N LYS A 45 7.70 -2.98 11.55
CA LYS A 45 8.56 -2.78 12.72
C LYS A 45 8.10 -1.65 13.65
N TYR A 46 7.56 -0.56 13.09
CA TYR A 46 7.25 0.65 13.86
C TYR A 46 5.74 0.92 14.02
N SER A 47 4.88 0.23 13.28
CA SER A 47 3.43 0.31 13.44
C SER A 47 2.96 -0.67 14.50
N LYS A 48 1.86 -0.33 15.17
CA LYS A 48 1.12 -1.29 15.99
C LYS A 48 0.18 -2.16 15.16
N TYR A 49 0.12 -1.93 13.85
CA TYR A 49 -0.74 -2.63 12.90
C TYR A 49 0.08 -3.54 11.99
N SER A 50 -0.40 -4.76 11.74
CA SER A 50 0.24 -5.68 10.80
C SER A 50 0.03 -5.18 9.37
N CYS A 51 1.14 -4.92 8.68
CA CYS A 51 1.15 -4.57 7.27
C CYS A 51 1.09 -5.87 6.44
N GLU A 52 0.04 -6.06 5.65
CA GLU A 52 -0.11 -7.27 4.83
C GLU A 52 0.65 -7.12 3.51
N SER A 53 0.56 -5.94 2.88
CA SER A 53 1.25 -5.65 1.63
C SER A 53 1.39 -4.15 1.39
N ALA A 54 2.45 -3.75 0.68
CA ALA A 54 2.51 -2.45 0.02
C ALA A 54 2.84 -2.64 -1.46
N GLN A 55 2.14 -1.90 -2.32
CA GLN A 55 2.29 -1.99 -3.77
C GLN A 55 2.47 -0.59 -4.37
N VAL A 56 3.44 -0.45 -5.28
CA VAL A 56 3.60 0.77 -6.07
C VAL A 56 2.65 0.69 -7.27
N VAL A 57 1.68 1.59 -7.31
CA VAL A 57 0.79 1.76 -8.46
C VAL A 57 1.28 2.93 -9.28
N ILE A 58 1.71 2.64 -10.50
CA ILE A 58 2.03 3.65 -11.50
C ILE A 58 0.76 3.93 -12.29
N THR A 59 0.07 5.02 -11.96
CA THR A 59 -0.95 5.55 -12.87
C THR A 59 -0.20 6.16 -14.06
N LYS A 60 0.02 5.36 -15.11
CA LYS A 60 0.11 5.93 -16.45
C LYS A 60 -1.26 6.52 -16.71
N THR A 61 -1.33 7.81 -17.01
CA THR A 61 -2.53 8.39 -17.59
C THR A 61 -2.82 7.55 -18.82
N VAL A 62 -3.81 6.65 -18.73
CA VAL A 62 -4.42 6.08 -19.93
C VAL A 62 -5.01 7.28 -20.62
N GLY A 63 -4.35 7.71 -21.69
CA GLY A 63 -4.89 8.75 -22.54
C GLY A 63 -6.29 8.31 -22.95
N ASP A 64 -7.21 9.28 -22.92
CA ASP A 64 -8.32 9.33 -23.85
C ASP A 64 -7.74 9.12 -25.27
N GLU A 65 -7.66 7.86 -25.71
CA GLU A 65 -7.54 7.51 -27.11
C GLU A 65 -8.95 7.17 -27.62
N ARG A 66 -9.79 8.21 -27.76
CA ARG A 66 -10.61 8.53 -28.95
C ARG A 66 -11.88 9.31 -28.63
#